data_AF-A0A4S3LMH3-F1
#
_entry.id   AF-A0A4S3LMH3-F1
#
_cell.length_a   1.000
_cell.length_b   1.000
_cell.length_c   1.000
_cell.angle_alpha   90.00
_cell.angle_beta   90.00
_cell.angle_gamma   90.00
#
_symmetry.space_group_name_H-M   'P 1'
#
loop_
_entity.id
_entity.type
_entity.pdbx_description
1 polymer ?
#
loop_
_entity_poly.entity_id
_entity_poly.type
_entity_poly.pdbx_seq_one_letter_code
_entity_poly.pdbx_strand_id
1 'polypeptide(L)' 'MNETKAKALEQAGLWRRAARCWLDVMDASSDEKERESIAARRQHCIGMAIGVTPDQRRYQNKQRYREQVRLGRV' A
#
# COMPACT_ATOMS: atom_id res chain seq x y z
N MET A 1 -10.99 8.41 -4.30
CA MET A 1 -9.74 8.44 -3.49
C MET A 1 -8.63 9.09 -4.32
N ASN A 2 -7.52 9.56 -3.74
CA ASN A 2 -6.44 10.22 -4.50
C ASN A 2 -5.16 9.37 -4.59
N GLU A 3 -4.41 9.56 -5.68
CA GLU A 3 -3.18 8.85 -5.98
C GLU A 3 -2.14 8.96 -4.84
N THR A 4 -2.07 10.13 -4.20
CA THR A 4 -1.17 10.41 -3.07
C THR A 4 -1.38 9.44 -1.91
N LYS A 5 -2.64 9.13 -1.58
CA LYS A 5 -2.96 8.17 -0.52
C LYS A 5 -2.61 6.74 -0.91
N ALA A 6 -2.82 6.38 -2.17
CA ALA A 6 -2.44 5.06 -2.68
C ALA A 6 -0.91 4.85 -2.55
N LYS A 7 -0.11 5.83 -3.00
CA LYS A 7 1.35 5.85 -2.85
C LYS A 7 1.81 5.77 -1.39
N ALA A 8 1.20 6.55 -0.49
CA ALA A 8 1.56 6.55 0.93
C ALA A 8 1.30 5.18 1.58
N LEU A 9 0.18 4.53 1.25
CA LEU A 9 -0.16 3.19 1.75
C LEU A 9 0.76 2.11 1.17
N GLU A 10 1.16 2.24 -0.09
CA GLU A 10 2.12 1.35 -0.76
C GLU A 10 3.49 1.41 -0.05
N GLN A 11 4.02 2.62 0.16
CA GLN A 11 5.27 2.84 0.91
C GLN A 11 5.18 2.35 2.37
N ALA A 12 4.00 2.45 2.99
CA ALA A 12 3.78 1.94 4.32
C ALA A 12 3.69 0.40 4.40
N GLY A 13 3.65 -0.31 3.26
CA GLY A 13 3.45 -1.76 3.20
C GLY A 13 2.01 -2.20 3.50
N LEU A 14 1.05 -1.27 3.42
CA LEU A 14 -0.37 -1.52 3.63
C LEU A 14 -1.03 -2.02 2.34
N TRP A 15 -0.46 -3.09 1.79
CA TRP A 15 -0.69 -3.60 0.43
C TRP A 15 -2.16 -3.76 0.03
N ARG A 16 -3.01 -4.35 0.89
CA ARG A 16 -4.45 -4.51 0.58
C ARG A 16 -5.18 -3.17 0.50
N ARG A 17 -4.84 -2.23 1.39
CA ARG A 17 -5.44 -0.90 1.38
C ARG A 17 -4.95 -0.09 0.19
N ALA A 18 -3.66 -0.19 -0.13
CA ALA A 18 -3.07 0.41 -1.33
C ALA A 18 -3.74 -0.11 -2.61
N ALA A 19 -3.88 -1.43 -2.77
CA ALA A 19 -4.55 -2.05 -3.92
C ALA A 19 -6.01 -1.57 -4.09
N ARG A 20 -6.75 -1.37 -3.00
CA ARG A 20 -8.10 -0.80 -3.07
C ARG A 20 -8.06 0.67 -3.48
N CYS A 21 -7.16 1.47 -2.93
CA CYS A 21 -7.01 2.87 -3.33
C CYS A 21 -6.63 2.99 -4.81
N TRP A 22 -5.76 2.11 -5.33
CA TRP A 22 -5.41 2.06 -6.74
C TRP A 22 -6.59 1.73 -7.66
N LEU A 23 -7.51 0.86 -7.22
CA LEU A 23 -8.76 0.63 -7.97
C LEU A 23 -9.59 1.91 -8.07
N ASP A 24 -9.81 2.59 -6.94
CA ASP A 24 -10.60 3.83 -6.91
C ASP A 24 -9.93 4.98 -7.71
N VAL A 25 -8.60 4.96 -7.88
CA VAL A 25 -7.85 5.91 -8.73
C VAL A 25 -7.98 5.53 -10.21
N MET A 26 -7.93 4.23 -10.53
CA MET A 26 -8.15 3.72 -11.89
C MET A 26 -9.55 4.06 -12.41
N ASP A 27 -10.57 3.90 -11.57
CA ASP A 27 -11.97 4.21 -11.91
C ASP A 27 -12.20 5.70 -12.18
N ALA A 28 -11.32 6.56 -11.65
CA ALA A 28 -11.38 8.01 -11.84
C ALA A 28 -10.49 8.53 -12.99
N SER A 29 -9.62 7.69 -13.57
CA SER A 29 -8.76 8.09 -14.69
C SER A 29 -9.45 7.82 -16.03
N SER A 30 -9.37 8.79 -16.93
CA SER A 30 -9.87 8.72 -18.31
C SER A 30 -8.79 8.42 -19.34
N ASP A 31 -7.52 8.34 -18.92
CA ASP A 31 -6.38 8.02 -19.80
C ASP A 31 -6.05 6.52 -19.70
N GLU A 32 -6.12 5.81 -20.82
CA GLU A 32 -5.84 4.37 -20.89
C GLU A 32 -4.40 4.03 -20.47
N LYS A 33 -3.41 4.87 -20.80
CA LYS A 33 -2.02 4.63 -20.40
C LYS A 33 -1.84 4.78 -18.89
N GLU A 34 -2.51 5.74 -18.28
CA GLU A 34 -2.53 5.88 -16.83
C GLU A 34 -3.22 4.68 -16.18
N ARG A 35 -4.36 4.23 -16.73
CA ARG A 35 -5.08 3.06 -16.23
C ARG A 35 -4.22 1.79 -16.26
N GLU A 36 -3.44 1.57 -17.32
CA GLU A 36 -2.52 0.44 -17.42
C GLU A 36 -1.41 0.50 -16.34
N SER A 37 -0.80 1.67 -16.14
CA SER A 37 0.19 1.90 -15.08
C SER A 37 -0.40 1.67 -13.68
N ILE A 38 -1.61 2.16 -13.44
CA ILE A 38 -2.34 1.95 -12.18
C ILE A 38 -2.67 0.46 -11.98
N ALA A 39 -3.09 -0.24 -13.03
CA ALA A 39 -3.38 -1.66 -12.98
C ALA A 39 -2.13 -2.48 -12.61
N ALA A 40 -0.96 -2.16 -13.18
CA ALA A 40 0.31 -2.79 -12.83
C ALA A 40 0.68 -2.58 -11.36
N ARG A 41 0.57 -1.33 -10.85
CA ARG A 41 0.80 -1.04 -9.41
C ARG A 41 -0.17 -1.78 -8.50
N ARG A 42 -1.44 -1.86 -8.89
CA ARG A 42 -2.45 -2.60 -8.14
C ARG A 42 -2.12 -4.08 -8.08
N GLN A 43 -1.71 -4.68 -9.20
CA GLN A 43 -1.28 -6.09 -9.25
C GLN A 43 -0.06 -6.34 -8.36
N HIS A 44 0.92 -5.45 -8.38
CA HIS A 44 2.07 -5.51 -7.46
C HIS A 44 1.62 -5.53 -5.99
N CYS A 45 0.74 -4.61 -5.61
CA CYS A 45 0.19 -4.57 -4.25
C CYS A 45 -0.57 -5.86 -3.88
N ILE A 46 -1.32 -6.45 -4.80
CA ILE A 46 -2.01 -7.73 -4.55
C ILE A 46 -1.00 -8.85 -4.32
N GLY A 47 0.03 -8.96 -5.18
CA GLY A 47 1.11 -9.94 -5.02
C GLY A 47 1.80 -9.82 -3.66
N MET A 48 2.17 -8.61 -3.26
CA MET A 48 2.77 -8.35 -1.94
C MET A 48 1.82 -8.68 -0.78
N ALA A 49 0.51 -8.53 -0.97
CA ALA A 49 -0.48 -8.84 0.06
C ALA A 49 -0.73 -10.35 0.26
N ILE A 50 -0.48 -11.18 -0.76
CA ILE A 50 -0.65 -12.64 -0.69
C ILE A 50 0.46 -13.27 0.16
N GLY A 51 1.70 -12.78 0.04
CA GLY A 51 2.85 -13.29 0.80
C GLY A 51 2.90 -12.85 2.28
N VAL A 52 2.03 -11.93 2.72
CA VAL A 52 2.05 -11.38 4.09
C VAL A 52 0.84 -11.85 4.89
N THR A 53 1.06 -12.82 5.78
CA THR A 53 0.05 -13.25 6.76
C THR A 53 -0.30 -12.10 7.72
N PRO A 54 -1.52 -12.08 8.30
CA PRO A 54 -1.89 -11.08 9.30
C PRO A 54 -0.91 -11.01 10.47
N ASP A 55 -0.38 -12.15 10.91
CA ASP A 55 0.58 -12.24 12.02
C ASP A 55 1.95 -11.67 11.67
N GLN A 56 2.45 -11.96 10.46
CA GLN A 56 3.68 -11.35 9.95
C GLN A 56 3.56 -9.82 9.95
N ARG A 57 2.40 -9.29 9.55
CA ARG A 57 2.13 -7.85 9.54
C ARG A 57 2.06 -7.25 10.94
N ARG A 58 1.41 -7.94 11.89
CA ARG A 58 1.35 -7.53 13.30
C ARG A 58 2.75 -7.49 13.91
N TYR A 59 3.56 -8.49 13.63
CA TYR A 59 4.96 -8.53 14.06
C TYR A 59 5.76 -7.35 13.48
N GLN A 60 5.70 -7.13 12.16
CA GLN A 60 6.38 -6.01 11.51
C GLN A 60 5.95 -4.65 12.08
N ASN A 61 4.64 -4.43 12.28
CA ASN A 61 4.13 -3.21 12.88
C ASN A 61 4.64 -3.02 14.32
N LYS A 62 4.69 -4.09 15.11
CA LYS A 62 5.25 -4.06 16.47
C LYS A 62 6.74 -3.69 16.45
N GLN A 63 7.52 -4.24 15.51
CA GLN A 63 8.94 -3.89 15.37
C GLN A 63 9.13 -2.42 14.96
N ARG A 64 8.38 -1.95 13.96
CA ARG A 64 8.41 -0.53 13.54
C ARG A 64 8.01 0.43 14.67
N TYR A 65 7.03 0.06 15.49
CA TYR A 65 6.66 0.87 16.66
C TYR A 65 7.79 0.93 17.68
N ARG A 66 8.39 -0.22 18.02
CA ARG A 66 9.54 -0.28 18.93
C ARG A 66 10.73 0.54 18.44
N GLU A 67 11.02 0.47 17.14
CA GLU A 67 12.08 1.25 16.52
C GLU A 67 11.79 2.75 16.56
N GLN A 68 10.55 3.17 16.28
CA GLN A 68 10.14 4.57 16.42
C GLN A 68 10.27 5.09 17.85
N VAL A 69 9.87 4.28 18.84
CA VAL A 69 10.05 4.60 20.27
C VAL A 69 11.55 4.72 20.61
N ARG A 70 12.38 3.78 20.15
CA ARG A 70 13.85 3.84 20.35
C ARG A 70 14.44 5.13 19.76
N LEU A 71 13.95 5.56 18.60
CA LEU A 71 14.42 6.76 17.90
C LEU A 71 13.78 8.07 18.43
N GLY A 72 12.91 8.02 19.44
CA GLY A 72 12.24 9.19 20.00
C GLY A 72 11.31 9.93 19.03
N ARG A 73 10.78 9.22 18.01
CA ARG A 73 9.90 9.78 16.98
C ARG A 73 8.41 9.71 17.33
N VAL A 74 8.08 9.13 18.48
CA VAL A 74 6.73 8.91 19.05
C VAL A 74 6.77 9.30 20.52
#